data_AF-A0AAC9FSG8-F1
#
_entry.id   AF-A0AAC9FSG8-F1
#
_cell.length_a   1.000
_cell.length_b   1.000
_cell.length_c   1.000
_cell.angle_alpha   90.00
_cell.angle_beta   90.00
_cell.angle_gamma   90.00
#
_symmetry.space_group_name_H-M   'P 1'
#
loop_
_entity.id
_entity.type
_entity.pdbx_description
1 polymer ?
#
loop_
_entity_poly.entity_id
_entity_poly.type
_entity_poly.pdbx_seq_one_letter_code
_entity_poly.pdbx_strand_id
1 'polypeptide(L)'
;MIAELIGANAPVMALPDETCRIVATRLAVHGLERLPVVADSQSRKLVGIVSRSDLVKPSLAFFEEEQRRERFRRGPLSGARTLLALRRRRAGRAAR
;
A
#
# COMPACT_ATOMS: atom_id res chain seq x y z
N MET A 1 9.96 29.98 -28.62
CA MET A 1 9.47 30.22 -27.23
C MET A 1 9.22 28.87 -26.57
N ILE A 2 9.44 28.69 -25.26
CA ILE A 2 9.25 27.37 -24.60
C ILE A 2 7.87 26.73 -24.83
N ALA A 3 6.84 27.53 -25.10
CA ALA A 3 5.50 27.06 -25.44
C ALA A 3 5.45 26.19 -26.72
N GLU A 4 6.38 26.38 -27.65
CA GLU A 4 6.45 25.61 -28.91
C GLU A 4 7.00 24.19 -28.71
N LEU A 5 7.54 23.89 -27.53
CA LEU A 5 8.06 22.57 -27.16
C LEU A 5 6.97 21.63 -26.61
N ILE A 6 5.75 22.13 -26.39
CA ILE A 6 4.65 21.33 -25.82
C ILE A 6 3.97 20.55 -26.95
N GLY A 7 3.94 19.22 -26.84
CA GLY A 7 3.26 18.35 -27.81
C GLY A 7 1.76 18.58 -27.86
N ALA A 8 1.11 18.17 -28.96
CA ALA A 8 -0.33 18.36 -29.18
C ALA A 8 -1.24 17.71 -28.11
N ASN A 9 -0.69 16.78 -27.31
CA ASN A 9 -1.42 16.09 -26.27
C ASN A 9 -1.38 16.87 -24.96
N ALA A 10 -2.55 17.00 -24.32
CA ALA A 10 -2.61 17.55 -22.98
C ALA A 10 -1.71 16.75 -22.02
N PRO A 11 -0.93 17.41 -21.16
CA PRO A 11 -0.10 16.71 -20.20
C PRO A 11 -0.98 15.91 -19.25
N VAL A 12 -0.48 14.75 -18.81
CA VAL A 12 -1.10 14.02 -17.70
C VAL A 12 -0.96 14.88 -16.44
N MET A 13 -2.04 15.03 -15.68
CA MET A 13 -2.07 15.83 -14.45
C MET A 13 -2.69 15.03 -13.32
N ALA A 14 -2.41 15.45 -12.08
CA ALA A 14 -3.02 14.91 -10.87
C ALA A 14 -3.92 15.96 -10.19
N LEU A 15 -4.89 15.51 -9.40
CA LEU A 15 -5.70 16.33 -8.51
C LEU A 15 -5.26 16.13 -7.05
N PRO A 16 -5.43 17.13 -6.17
CA PRO A 16 -5.02 17.07 -4.77
C PRO A 16 -5.68 15.94 -3.95
N ASP A 17 -6.88 15.52 -4.34
CA ASP A 17 -7.67 14.47 -3.68
C ASP A 17 -7.31 13.05 -4.15
N GLU A 18 -6.47 12.92 -5.19
CA GLU A 18 -6.08 11.62 -5.71
C GLU A 18 -5.07 10.92 -4.80
N THR A 19 -5.24 9.61 -4.67
CA THR A 19 -4.31 8.83 -3.86
C THR A 19 -2.94 8.71 -4.51
N CYS A 20 -1.89 8.62 -3.69
CA CYS A 20 -0.52 8.37 -4.12
C CYS A 20 -0.39 7.15 -5.04
N ARG A 21 -1.21 6.12 -4.83
CA ARG A 21 -1.23 4.90 -5.65
C ARG A 21 -1.64 5.18 -7.10
N ILE A 22 -2.68 5.99 -7.31
CA ILE A 22 -3.17 6.33 -8.64
C ILE A 22 -2.13 7.20 -9.38
N VAL A 23 -1.54 8.16 -8.66
CA VAL A 23 -0.47 9.01 -9.20
C VAL A 23 0.76 8.16 -9.58
N ALA A 24 1.18 7.23 -8.71
CA ALA A 24 2.28 6.30 -8.98
C ALA A 24 2.01 5.44 -10.23
N THR A 25 0.78 4.97 -10.36
CA THR A 25 0.36 4.14 -11.50
C THR A 25 0.46 4.93 -12.80
N ARG A 26 -0.02 6.18 -12.81
CA ARG A 26 0.12 7.07 -13.99
C ARG A 26 1.57 7.35 -14.35
N LEU A 27 2.42 7.64 -13.36
CA LEU A 27 3.86 7.82 -13.60
C LEU A 27 4.47 6.57 -14.26
N ALA A 28 4.15 5.37 -13.77
CA ALA A 28 4.67 4.12 -14.31
C ALA A 28 4.14 3.81 -15.72
N VAL A 29 2.83 3.91 -15.94
CA VAL A 29 2.16 3.60 -17.22
C VAL A 29 2.64 4.54 -18.32
N HIS A 30 2.80 5.83 -18.02
CA HIS A 30 3.21 6.83 -19.00
C HIS A 30 4.73 7.08 -19.05
N GLY A 31 5.53 6.36 -18.25
CA GLY A 31 6.97 6.55 -18.18
C GLY A 31 7.40 7.95 -17.71
N LEU A 32 6.56 8.60 -16.90
CA LEU A 32 6.77 9.97 -16.43
C LEU A 32 7.52 9.98 -15.09
N GLU A 33 8.34 11.00 -14.88
CA GLU A 33 9.04 11.19 -13.61
C GLU A 33 8.30 12.09 -12.62
N ARG A 34 7.54 13.04 -13.16
CA ARG A 34 6.88 14.11 -12.41
C ARG A 34 5.53 14.42 -13.05
N LEU A 35 4.56 14.78 -12.22
CA LEU A 35 3.24 15.21 -12.63
C LEU A 35 2.91 16.55 -11.98
N PRO A 36 2.35 17.51 -12.74
CA PRO A 36 1.74 18.69 -12.15
C PRO A 36 0.46 18.28 -11.40
N VAL A 37 0.26 18.90 -10.24
CA VAL A 37 -0.98 18.80 -9.46
C VAL A 37 -1.79 20.06 -9.72
N VAL A 38 -3.02 19.93 -10.20
CA VAL A 38 -3.93 21.04 -10.51
C VAL A 38 -5.16 21.01 -9.62
N ALA A 39 -5.69 22.18 -9.27
CA ALA A 39 -6.78 22.30 -8.30
C ALA A 39 -8.07 21.64 -8.82
N ASP A 40 -8.31 21.74 -10.12
CA ASP A 40 -9.40 21.08 -10.81
C ASP A 40 -9.03 20.83 -12.29
N SER A 41 -9.76 19.93 -12.92
CA SER A 41 -9.49 19.48 -14.28
C SER A 41 -9.87 20.50 -15.36
N GLN A 42 -10.75 21.46 -15.06
CA GLN A 42 -11.28 22.44 -16.01
C GLN A 42 -10.43 23.72 -16.05
N SER A 43 -10.22 24.36 -14.90
CA SER A 43 -9.39 25.56 -14.75
C SER A 43 -7.90 25.25 -14.92
N ARG A 44 -7.50 24.01 -14.60
CA ARG A 44 -6.10 23.54 -14.64
C ARG A 44 -5.15 24.44 -13.85
N LYS A 45 -5.64 25.10 -12.80
CA LYS A 45 -4.83 25.94 -11.93
C LYS A 45 -3.78 25.09 -11.21
N LEU A 46 -2.51 25.29 -11.55
CA LEU A 46 -1.39 24.59 -10.93
C LEU A 46 -1.33 24.89 -9.42
N VAL A 47 -1.29 23.85 -8.59
CA VAL A 47 -1.15 23.94 -7.13
C VAL A 47 0.17 23.36 -6.65
N GLY A 48 0.77 22.45 -7.40
CA GLY A 48 2.05 21.86 -7.03
C GLY A 48 2.57 20.86 -8.05
N ILE A 49 3.59 20.10 -7.64
CA ILE A 49 4.20 19.04 -8.43
C ILE A 49 4.44 17.83 -7.54
N VAL A 50 4.28 16.64 -8.10
CA VAL A 50 4.58 15.37 -7.43
C VAL A 50 5.52 14.56 -8.31
N SER A 51 6.57 14.01 -7.70
CA SER A 51 7.60 13.21 -8.35
C SER A 51 7.61 11.76 -7.86
N ARG A 52 8.28 10.87 -8.60
CA ARG A 52 8.51 9.48 -8.16
C ARG A 52 9.12 9.40 -6.75
N SER A 53 10.09 10.28 -6.44
CA SER A 53 10.73 10.33 -5.12
C SER A 53 9.79 10.72 -3.98
N ASP A 54 8.77 11.54 -4.27
CA ASP A 54 7.78 11.93 -3.26
C ASP A 54 6.89 10.75 -2.86
N LEU A 55 6.65 9.80 -3.77
CA LEU A 55 5.81 8.63 -3.56
C LEU A 55 6.52 7.47 -2.83
N VAL A 56 7.85 7.55 -2.66
CA VAL A 56 8.62 6.58 -1.88
C VAL A 56 8.36 6.74 -0.37
N LYS A 57 8.14 7.98 0.10
CA LYS A 57 7.97 8.28 1.53
C LYS A 57 6.67 7.71 2.12
N PRO A 58 5.49 7.84 1.47
CA PRO A 58 4.26 7.23 1.95
C PRO A 58 4.30 5.71 1.90
N SER A 59 5.04 5.13 0.94
CA SER A 59 5.14 3.68 0.81
C SER A 59 5.72 3.05 2.09
N LEU A 60 6.75 3.67 2.70
CA LEU A 60 7.31 3.20 3.97
C LEU A 60 6.30 3.22 5.12
N ALA A 61 5.49 4.28 5.23
CA ALA A 61 4.46 4.40 6.26
C ALA A 61 3.31 3.40 6.07
N PHE A 62 2.89 3.15 4.82
CA PHE A 62 1.87 2.14 4.50
C PHE A 62 2.39 0.70 4.65
N PHE A 63 3.66 0.43 4.38
CA PHE A 63 4.26 -0.92 4.59
C PHE A 63 4.21 -1.35 6.05
N GLU A 64 4.46 -0.45 7.01
CA GLU A 64 4.35 -0.77 8.44
C GLU A 64 2.91 -1.15 8.83
N GLU A 65 1.92 -0.45 8.26
CA GLU A 65 0.51 -0.69 8.58
C GLU A 65 -0.04 -1.99 7.98
N GLU A 66 0.37 -2.33 6.74
CA GLU A 66 -0.01 -3.58 6.08
C GLU A 66 0.68 -4.81 6.71
N GLN A 67 1.97 -4.72 7.05
CA GLN A 67 2.73 -5.79 7.75
C GLN A 67 2.14 -6.12 9.13
N ARG A 68 1.61 -5.12 9.85
CA ARG A 68 0.93 -5.33 11.13
C ARG A 68 -0.34 -6.17 10.99
N ARG A 69 -1.06 -6.05 9.86
CA ARG A 69 -2.29 -6.82 9.59
C ARG A 69 -1.99 -8.29 9.29
N GLU A 70 -0.88 -8.58 8.60
CA GLU A 70 -0.51 -9.97 8.29
C GLU A 70 -0.07 -10.76 9.53
N ARG A 71 0.54 -10.11 10.52
CA ARG A 71 1.03 -10.79 11.74
C ARG A 71 -0.08 -11.31 12.66
N PHE A 72 -1.31 -10.83 12.50
CA PHE A 72 -2.45 -11.25 13.34
C PHE A 72 -3.07 -12.60 12.93
N ARG A 73 -2.76 -13.14 11.73
CA ARG A 73 -3.32 -14.43 11.27
C ARG A 73 -2.54 -15.67 11.73
N ARG A 74 -1.51 -15.50 12.56
CA ARG A 74 -0.79 -16.61 13.19
C ARG A 74 -0.86 -16.48 14.72
N GLY A 75 -2.07 -16.62 15.26
CA GLY A 75 -2.21 -17.04 16.65
C GLY A 75 -1.57 -18.42 16.83
N PRO A 76 -0.84 -18.69 17.92
CA PRO A 76 -0.20 -19.97 18.12
C PRO A 76 -1.25 -21.04 18.39
N LEU A 77 -1.59 -21.83 17.38
CA LEU A 77 -2.24 -23.14 17.54
C LEU A 77 -1.26 -24.18 18.11
N SER A 78 -0.48 -23.81 19.12
CA SER A 78 0.44 -24.71 19.85
C SER A 78 -0.16 -25.26 21.14
N GLY A 79 -1.41 -24.89 21.48
CA GLY A 79 -2.08 -25.33 22.72
C GLY A 79 -2.98 -26.58 22.61
N ALA A 80 -3.39 -27.01 21.41
CA ALA A 80 -4.42 -28.05 21.28
C ALA A 80 -3.89 -29.50 21.31
N ARG A 81 -2.57 -29.72 21.34
CA ARG A 81 -2.00 -31.10 21.33
C ARG A 81 -1.72 -31.67 22.72
N THR A 82 -1.79 -30.87 23.79
CA THR A 82 -1.50 -31.35 25.16
C THR A 82 -2.73 -31.97 25.85
N LEU A 83 -3.95 -31.69 25.37
CA LEU A 83 -5.17 -32.25 25.96
C LEU A 83 -5.41 -33.73 25.60
N LEU A 84 -4.73 -34.29 24.58
CA LEU A 84 -4.78 -35.74 24.31
C LEU A 84 -3.85 -36.55 25.23
N ALA A 85 -2.87 -35.92 25.87
CA ALA A 85 -1.90 -36.62 26.74
C ALA A 85 -2.42 -36.82 28.17
N LEU A 86 -3.38 -36.00 28.63
CA LEU A 86 -3.96 -36.12 29.97
C LEU A 86 -5.08 -37.17 30.08
N ARG A 87 -5.53 -37.74 28.95
CA ARG A 87 -6.55 -38.80 28.95
C ARG A 87 -5.99 -40.23 29.05
N ARG A 88 -4.66 -40.41 29.07
CA ARG A 88 -4.01 -41.73 29.24
C ARG A 88 -3.51 -42.05 30.65
N ARG A 89 -3.60 -41.12 31.61
CA ARG A 89 -3.18 -41.37 33.02
C ARG A 89 -4.31 -41.78 33.98
N ARG A 90 -5.55 -41.95 33.49
CA ARG A 90 -6.67 -42.49 34.29
C ARG A 90 -7.10 -43.91 33.94
N ALA A 91 -6.39 -44.61 33.05
CA ALA A 91 -6.68 -46.00 32.68
C ALA A 91 -5.67 -47.03 33.24
N GLY A 92 -4.73 -46.61 34.10
CA GLY A 92 -3.69 -47.48 34.68
C GLY A 92 -3.79 -47.71 36.19
N ARG A 93 -4.84 -47.22 36.87
CA ARG A 93 -5.02 -47.38 38.33
C ARG A 93 -6.24 -48.26 38.69
N ALA A 94 -6.63 -49.13 37.77
CA ALA A 94 -7.77 -50.04 37.96
C ALA A 94 -7.52 -51.38 37.26
N ALA A 95 -6.36 -52.02 37.48
CA ALA A 95 -6.18 -53.46 37.27
C ALA A 95 -4.83 -53.92 37.86
N ARG A 96 -4.93 -54.56 39.03
CA ARG A 96 -3.96 -55.46 39.69
C ARG A 96 -2.63 -54.89 40.17
#